data_AF-A0AAD8AHH6-F1
#
_entry.id   AF-A0AAD8AHH6-F1
#
_cell.length_a   1.000
_cell.length_b   1.000
_cell.length_c   1.000
_cell.angle_alpha   90.00
_cell.angle_beta   90.00
_cell.angle_gamma   90.00
#
_symmetry.space_group_name_H-M   'P 1'
#
loop_
_entity.id
_entity.type
_entity.pdbx_description
1 polymer ?
#
loop_
_entity_poly.entity_id
_entity_poly.type
_entity_poly.pdbx_seq_one_letter_code
_entity_poly.pdbx_strand_id
1 'polypeptide(L)'
;EDAIMRRICFISTLFFIMLHNLKKTISDIKYEITINIMALVVNSLFIIEFQFLKFLIMLKQLFVEINFKLKLICYHKIMRAHDLRTQMSVLNVRSLAGLHENLCSVIKMINYVYSVPLLLSIILVLFYLIFCVFMFISKVFNNENFKCIPIHVYVIFFYFLSKAIIIIYYCKICSSKANRTGVLVHQVLRFTINEKIREELELFSLQLLHQKVQFTACGFFPLDFTLLYSVVGAVTTYLVILLQFQQQFVL
;
A
#
# COMPACT_ATOMS: atom_id res chain seq x y z
N GLU A 1 -25.08 -9.88 70.85
CA GLU A 1 -25.31 -10.12 69.41
C GLU A 1 -24.63 -9.06 68.50
N ASP A 2 -24.51 -7.81 68.93
CA ASP A 2 -23.91 -6.71 68.15
C ASP A 2 -22.44 -6.86 67.72
N ALA A 3 -21.66 -7.72 68.41
CA ALA A 3 -20.26 -7.97 68.04
C ALA A 3 -20.13 -8.93 66.85
N ILE A 4 -21.08 -9.86 66.69
CA ILE A 4 -21.09 -10.85 65.61
C ILE A 4 -21.54 -10.17 64.31
N MET A 5 -22.60 -9.34 64.39
CA MET A 5 -23.10 -8.58 63.23
C MET A 5 -22.06 -7.60 62.67
N ARG A 6 -21.27 -6.93 63.54
CA ARG A 6 -20.18 -6.06 63.09
C ARG A 6 -19.06 -6.81 62.38
N ARG A 7 -18.71 -8.02 62.83
CA ARG A 7 -17.71 -8.86 62.19
C ARG A 7 -18.17 -9.37 60.82
N ILE A 8 -19.45 -9.76 60.70
CA ILE A 8 -20.05 -10.19 59.43
C ILE A 8 -20.07 -9.03 58.42
N CYS A 9 -20.48 -7.83 58.86
CA CYS A 9 -20.50 -6.65 58.00
C CYS A 9 -19.08 -6.28 57.50
N PHE A 10 -18.08 -6.32 58.37
CA PHE A 10 -16.68 -6.05 58.01
C PHE A 10 -16.09 -7.09 57.03
N ILE A 11 -16.41 -8.37 57.18
CA ILE A 11 -15.97 -9.42 56.25
C ILE A 11 -16.64 -9.23 54.88
N SER A 12 -17.93 -8.86 54.85
CA SER A 12 -18.66 -8.62 53.61
C SER A 12 -18.12 -7.43 52.82
N THR A 13 -17.74 -6.34 53.50
CA THR A 13 -17.17 -5.16 52.83
C THR A 13 -15.77 -5.42 52.28
N LEU A 14 -14.93 -6.16 53.02
CA LEU A 14 -13.61 -6.59 52.52
C LEU A 14 -13.73 -7.49 51.29
N PHE A 15 -14.73 -8.39 51.25
CA PHE A 15 -14.98 -9.25 50.10
C PHE A 15 -15.40 -8.47 48.85
N PHE A 16 -16.28 -7.46 49.00
CA PHE A 16 -16.67 -6.59 47.89
C PHE A 16 -15.51 -5.73 47.37
N ILE A 17 -14.64 -5.21 48.25
CA ILE A 17 -13.44 -4.45 47.86
C ILE A 17 -12.45 -5.36 47.11
N MET A 18 -12.25 -6.60 47.57
CA MET A 18 -11.43 -7.61 46.88
C MET A 18 -11.97 -7.95 45.49
N LEU A 19 -13.28 -8.17 45.35
CA LEU A 19 -13.90 -8.44 44.05
C LEU A 19 -13.82 -7.23 43.10
N HIS A 20 -13.99 -6.02 43.61
CA HIS A 20 -13.83 -4.79 42.84
C HIS A 20 -12.39 -4.63 42.33
N ASN A 21 -11.39 -4.87 43.19
CA ASN A 21 -9.98 -4.80 42.82
C ASN A 21 -9.56 -5.93 41.86
N LEU A 22 -10.11 -7.14 42.01
CA LEU A 22 -9.95 -8.25 41.05
C LEU A 22 -10.58 -7.92 39.69
N LYS A 23 -11.78 -7.35 39.66
CA LYS A 23 -12.43 -6.94 38.41
C LYS A 23 -11.64 -5.84 37.69
N LYS A 24 -11.09 -4.87 38.45
CA LYS A 24 -10.25 -3.80 37.92
C LYS A 24 -8.93 -4.34 37.36
N THR A 25 -8.22 -5.20 38.10
CA THR A 25 -6.99 -5.84 37.63
C THR A 25 -7.22 -6.75 36.42
N ILE A 26 -8.32 -7.52 36.37
CA ILE A 26 -8.70 -8.31 35.19
C ILE A 26 -9.03 -7.40 34.00
N SER A 27 -9.70 -6.27 34.23
CA SER A 27 -9.93 -5.22 33.23
C SER A 27 -8.60 -4.70 32.67
N ASP A 28 -7.68 -4.29 33.55
CA ASP A 28 -6.41 -3.69 33.19
C ASP A 28 -5.53 -4.69 32.43
N ILE A 29 -5.49 -5.96 32.86
CA ILE A 29 -4.81 -7.06 32.16
C ILE A 29 -5.44 -7.29 30.77
N LYS A 30 -6.78 -7.27 30.66
CA LYS A 30 -7.48 -7.43 29.38
C LYS A 30 -7.15 -6.28 28.42
N TYR A 31 -7.10 -5.04 28.92
CA TYR A 31 -6.69 -3.87 28.12
C TYR A 31 -5.25 -3.99 27.64
N GLU A 32 -4.31 -4.36 28.51
CA GLU A 32 -2.91 -4.55 28.15
C GLU A 32 -2.73 -5.66 27.09
N ILE A 33 -3.42 -6.79 27.25
CA ILE A 33 -3.43 -7.88 26.26
C ILE A 33 -4.00 -7.38 24.92
N THR A 34 -5.12 -6.64 24.93
CA THR A 34 -5.70 -6.12 23.68
C THR A 34 -4.78 -5.12 22.97
N ILE A 35 -4.10 -4.23 23.72
CA ILE A 35 -3.14 -3.29 23.15
C ILE A 35 -1.96 -4.04 22.54
N ASN A 36 -1.43 -5.04 23.23
CA ASN A 36 -0.31 -5.85 22.74
C ASN A 36 -0.69 -6.64 21.48
N ILE A 37 -1.89 -7.21 21.42
CA ILE A 37 -2.39 -7.89 20.21
C ILE A 37 -2.54 -6.88 19.05
N MET A 38 -3.13 -5.71 19.29
CA MET A 38 -3.26 -4.68 18.25
C MET A 38 -1.90 -4.19 17.76
N ALA A 39 -0.94 -3.97 18.66
CA ALA A 39 0.43 -3.61 18.31
C ALA A 39 1.10 -4.71 17.47
N LEU A 40 0.93 -5.98 17.83
CA LEU A 40 1.44 -7.11 17.06
C LEU A 40 0.87 -7.13 15.64
N VAL A 41 -0.45 -6.93 15.49
CA VAL A 41 -1.11 -6.89 14.18
C VAL A 41 -0.57 -5.72 13.34
N VAL A 42 -0.48 -4.51 13.90
CA VAL A 42 0.05 -3.33 13.18
C VAL A 42 1.51 -3.54 12.76
N ASN A 43 2.34 -4.10 13.64
CA ASN A 43 3.74 -4.40 13.33
C ASN A 43 3.86 -5.46 12.23
N SER A 44 3.00 -6.50 12.26
CA SER A 44 2.99 -7.53 11.22
C SER A 44 2.60 -6.95 9.84
N LEU A 45 1.60 -6.05 9.80
CA LEU A 45 1.20 -5.36 8.57
C LEU A 45 2.33 -4.48 8.02
N PHE A 46 3.04 -3.78 8.89
CA PHE A 46 4.20 -2.97 8.48
C PHE A 46 5.30 -3.82 7.82
N ILE A 47 5.60 -5.00 8.38
CA ILE A 47 6.58 -5.92 7.79
C ILE A 47 6.11 -6.39 6.41
N ILE A 48 4.84 -6.74 6.25
CA ILE A 48 4.26 -7.19 4.98
C ILE A 48 4.35 -6.09 3.91
N GLU A 49 4.02 -4.84 4.26
CA GLU A 49 4.13 -3.71 3.34
C GLU A 49 5.57 -3.41 2.94
N PHE A 50 6.51 -3.53 3.88
CA PHE A 50 7.93 -3.34 3.60
C PHE A 50 8.46 -4.42 2.64
N GLN A 51 8.02 -5.67 2.82
CA GLN A 51 8.30 -6.75 1.87
C GLN A 51 7.70 -6.44 0.49
N PHE A 52 6.43 -6.03 0.44
CA PHE A 52 5.77 -5.63 -0.79
C PHE A 52 6.53 -4.52 -1.53
N LEU A 53 6.98 -3.48 -0.80
CA LEU A 53 7.75 -2.38 -1.36
C LEU A 53 9.07 -2.87 -1.98
N LYS A 54 9.78 -3.79 -1.31
CA LYS A 54 11.00 -4.41 -1.84
C LYS A 54 10.73 -5.16 -3.14
N PHE A 55 9.65 -5.93 -3.19
CA PHE A 55 9.24 -6.62 -4.43
C PHE A 55 8.95 -5.63 -5.56
N LEU A 56 8.25 -4.53 -5.30
CA LEU A 56 8.01 -3.49 -6.30
C LEU A 56 9.30 -2.86 -6.83
N ILE A 57 10.27 -2.59 -5.94
CA ILE A 57 11.58 -2.03 -6.32
C ILE A 57 12.34 -3.02 -7.22
N MET A 58 12.36 -4.30 -6.85
CA MET A 58 13.01 -5.35 -7.63
C MET A 58 12.35 -5.51 -9.01
N LEU A 59 11.01 -5.60 -9.07
CA LEU A 59 10.27 -5.67 -10.33
C LEU A 59 10.53 -4.45 -11.22
N LYS A 60 10.54 -3.25 -10.64
CA LYS A 60 10.88 -2.02 -11.36
C LYS A 60 12.26 -2.13 -12.01
N GLN A 61 13.27 -2.61 -11.28
CA GLN A 61 14.63 -2.77 -11.81
C GLN A 61 14.66 -3.75 -12.98
N LEU A 62 13.95 -4.88 -12.87
CA LEU A 62 13.85 -5.87 -13.94
C LEU A 62 13.22 -5.28 -15.21
N PHE A 63 12.13 -4.50 -15.10
CA PHE A 63 11.55 -3.82 -16.26
C PHE A 63 12.47 -2.74 -16.84
N VAL A 64 13.25 -2.04 -16.01
CA VAL A 64 14.26 -1.10 -16.50
C VAL A 64 15.33 -1.83 -17.32
N GLU A 65 15.77 -3.00 -16.87
CA GLU A 65 16.77 -3.81 -17.57
C GLU A 65 16.24 -4.34 -18.91
N ILE A 66 15.00 -4.85 -18.96
CA ILE A 66 14.33 -5.24 -20.21
C ILE A 66 14.29 -4.05 -21.17
N ASN A 67 13.81 -2.91 -20.70
CA ASN A 67 13.70 -1.70 -21.52
C ASN A 67 15.07 -1.22 -22.03
N PHE A 68 16.13 -1.38 -21.24
CA PHE A 68 17.50 -1.07 -21.64
C PHE A 68 18.02 -2.04 -22.71
N LYS A 69 17.88 -3.35 -22.49
CA LYS A 69 18.25 -4.39 -23.47
C LYS A 69 17.50 -4.22 -24.79
N LEU A 70 16.21 -3.88 -24.74
CA LEU A 70 15.39 -3.63 -25.92
C LEU A 70 15.86 -2.39 -26.70
N LYS A 71 16.23 -1.31 -26.00
CA LYS A 71 16.84 -0.12 -26.63
C LYS A 71 18.18 -0.45 -27.27
N LEU A 72 19.03 -1.25 -26.62
CA LEU A 72 20.32 -1.66 -27.20
C LEU A 72 20.11 -2.40 -28.53
N ILE A 73 19.13 -3.30 -28.61
CA ILE A 73 18.78 -3.99 -29.86
C ILE A 73 18.38 -2.98 -30.95
N CYS A 74 17.64 -1.94 -30.59
CA CYS A 74 17.25 -0.86 -31.52
C CYS A 74 18.47 -0.07 -32.03
N TYR A 75 19.33 0.41 -31.12
CA TYR A 75 20.53 1.18 -31.49
C TYR A 75 21.50 0.36 -32.35
N HIS A 76 21.68 -0.92 -32.02
CA HIS A 76 22.66 -1.74 -32.72
C HIS A 76 22.24 -2.12 -34.15
N LYS A 77 20.92 -2.11 -34.45
CA LYS A 77 20.35 -2.47 -35.76
C LYS A 77 20.20 -1.32 -36.75
N ILE A 78 20.11 -0.07 -36.29
CA ILE A 78 20.20 1.10 -37.18
C ILE A 78 21.56 1.12 -37.93
N MET A 79 22.58 0.45 -37.38
CA MET A 79 23.97 0.57 -37.84
C MET A 79 24.54 -0.58 -38.69
N ARG A 80 23.94 -1.80 -38.77
CA ARG A 80 24.55 -2.91 -39.56
C ARG A 80 23.55 -3.91 -40.14
N ALA A 81 23.61 -4.09 -41.47
CA ALA A 81 23.05 -5.20 -42.21
C ALA A 81 24.02 -6.40 -42.22
N HIS A 82 23.69 -7.54 -41.60
CA HIS A 82 24.30 -8.84 -41.93
C HIS A 82 23.54 -10.04 -41.31
N ASP A 83 23.40 -11.11 -42.10
CA ASP A 83 22.46 -12.22 -41.89
C ASP A 83 22.68 -13.10 -40.64
N LEU A 84 23.92 -13.42 -40.21
CA LEU A 84 24.16 -14.25 -39.02
C LEU A 84 23.75 -13.57 -37.70
N ARG A 85 23.72 -12.23 -37.68
CA ARG A 85 23.28 -11.45 -36.50
C ARG A 85 21.75 -11.45 -36.34
N THR A 86 21.02 -11.80 -37.41
CA THR A 86 19.56 -11.73 -37.43
C THR A 86 18.94 -12.85 -36.61
N GLN A 87 19.37 -14.11 -36.75
CA GLN A 87 18.88 -15.25 -35.95
C GLN A 87 19.12 -15.08 -34.44
N MET A 88 20.34 -14.71 -34.02
CA MET A 88 20.61 -14.41 -32.60
C MET A 88 19.72 -13.27 -32.07
N SER A 89 19.41 -12.28 -32.91
CA SER A 89 18.56 -11.17 -32.50
C SER A 89 17.06 -11.51 -32.44
N VAL A 90 16.58 -12.46 -33.24
CA VAL A 90 15.21 -13.02 -33.15
C VAL A 90 15.07 -13.78 -31.82
N LEU A 91 16.02 -14.66 -31.50
CA LEU A 91 16.07 -15.39 -30.23
C LEU A 91 16.12 -14.44 -29.02
N ASN A 92 16.84 -13.32 -29.13
CA ASN A 92 16.90 -12.30 -28.08
C ASN A 92 15.57 -11.55 -27.89
N VAL A 93 14.84 -11.23 -28.95
CA VAL A 93 13.51 -10.59 -28.85
C VAL A 93 12.51 -11.55 -28.24
N ARG A 94 12.49 -12.81 -28.69
CA ARG A 94 11.62 -13.84 -28.13
C ARG A 94 11.90 -14.10 -26.65
N SER A 95 13.17 -14.15 -26.25
CA SER A 95 13.51 -14.32 -24.83
C SER A 95 13.14 -13.11 -23.98
N LEU A 96 13.28 -11.88 -24.49
CA LEU A 96 12.81 -10.66 -23.84
C LEU A 96 11.28 -10.65 -23.67
N ALA A 97 10.53 -11.10 -24.69
CA ALA A 97 9.08 -11.24 -24.64
C ALA A 97 8.65 -12.25 -23.57
N GLY A 98 9.23 -13.45 -23.57
CA GLY A 98 8.96 -14.46 -22.56
C GLY A 98 9.35 -14.02 -21.14
N LEU A 99 10.44 -13.26 -20.98
CA LEU A 99 10.82 -12.71 -19.68
C LEU A 99 9.81 -11.66 -19.20
N HIS A 100 9.34 -10.77 -20.08
CA HIS A 100 8.29 -9.80 -19.74
C HIS A 100 6.99 -10.49 -19.33
N GLU A 101 6.60 -11.56 -20.03
CA GLU A 101 5.43 -12.38 -19.68
C GLU A 101 5.52 -13.00 -18.29
N ASN A 102 6.68 -13.58 -17.98
CA ASN A 102 6.95 -14.17 -16.68
C ASN A 102 6.88 -13.12 -15.58
N LEU A 103 7.44 -11.91 -15.81
CA LEU A 103 7.33 -10.81 -14.85
C LEU A 103 5.88 -10.33 -14.67
N CYS A 104 5.10 -10.26 -15.75
CA CYS A 104 3.68 -9.92 -15.66
C CYS A 104 2.91 -10.97 -14.86
N SER A 105 3.25 -12.25 -15.00
CA SER A 105 2.68 -13.34 -14.20
C SER A 105 3.07 -13.23 -12.72
N VAL A 106 4.33 -12.90 -12.43
CA VAL A 106 4.82 -12.64 -11.06
C VAL A 106 4.11 -11.43 -10.45
N ILE A 107 3.90 -10.36 -11.20
CA ILE A 107 3.09 -9.21 -10.76
C ILE A 107 1.68 -9.65 -10.39
N LYS A 108 1.02 -10.45 -11.22
CA LYS A 108 -0.35 -10.94 -10.93
C LYS A 108 -0.38 -11.74 -9.63
N MET A 109 0.60 -12.61 -9.40
CA MET A 109 0.73 -13.37 -8.15
C MET A 109 0.97 -12.45 -6.94
N ILE A 110 1.88 -11.48 -7.06
CA ILE A 110 2.15 -10.50 -5.99
C ILE A 110 0.89 -9.67 -5.71
N ASN A 111 0.21 -9.19 -6.74
CA ASN A 111 -1.01 -8.40 -6.59
C ASN A 111 -2.10 -9.24 -5.90
N TYR A 112 -2.22 -10.54 -6.21
CA TYR A 112 -3.14 -11.45 -5.54
C TYR A 112 -2.79 -11.64 -4.05
N VAL A 113 -1.53 -11.99 -3.74
CA VAL A 113 -1.08 -12.27 -2.36
C VAL A 113 -1.18 -11.02 -1.47
N TYR A 114 -0.80 -9.86 -1.97
CA TYR A 114 -0.77 -8.62 -1.20
C TYR A 114 -2.07 -7.81 -1.27
N SER A 115 -3.05 -8.23 -2.07
CA SER A 115 -4.32 -7.52 -2.27
C SER A 115 -5.06 -7.22 -0.96
N VAL A 116 -5.24 -8.23 -0.11
CA VAL A 116 -5.97 -8.12 1.17
C VAL A 116 -5.17 -7.32 2.20
N PRO A 117 -3.87 -7.60 2.45
CA PRO A 117 -3.06 -6.78 3.35
C PRO A 117 -3.02 -5.30 2.95
N LEU A 118 -2.91 -4.99 1.65
CA LEU A 118 -2.90 -3.61 1.17
C LEU A 118 -4.26 -2.94 1.35
N LEU A 119 -5.37 -3.67 1.14
CA LEU A 119 -6.71 -3.13 1.42
C LEU A 119 -6.86 -2.76 2.90
N LEU A 120 -6.48 -3.66 3.81
CA LEU A 120 -6.49 -3.40 5.25
C LEU A 120 -5.59 -2.23 5.62
N SER A 121 -4.40 -2.14 5.02
CA SER A 121 -3.49 -1.01 5.20
C SER A 121 -4.11 0.33 4.84
N ILE A 122 -4.81 0.41 3.70
CA ILE A 122 -5.46 1.64 3.24
C ILE A 122 -6.59 2.05 4.18
N ILE A 123 -7.39 1.09 4.66
CA ILE A 123 -8.45 1.33 5.64
C ILE A 123 -7.86 1.89 6.95
N LEU A 124 -6.77 1.30 7.44
CA LEU A 124 -6.07 1.78 8.63
C LEU A 124 -5.52 3.20 8.44
N VAL A 125 -4.87 3.46 7.30
CA VAL A 125 -4.39 4.82 6.96
C VAL A 125 -5.54 5.81 6.99
N LEU A 126 -6.68 5.50 6.37
CA LEU A 126 -7.85 6.38 6.33
C LEU A 126 -8.37 6.66 7.75
N PHE A 127 -8.48 5.63 8.60
CA PHE A 127 -8.89 5.78 9.99
C PHE A 127 -7.93 6.68 10.79
N TYR A 128 -6.62 6.47 10.68
CA TYR A 128 -5.62 7.28 11.36
C TYR A 128 -5.60 8.73 10.88
N LEU A 129 -5.75 8.97 9.57
CA LEU A 129 -5.82 10.33 9.02
C LEU A 129 -7.05 11.07 9.55
N ILE A 130 -8.24 10.43 9.55
CA ILE A 130 -9.45 11.03 10.12
C ILE A 130 -9.24 11.34 11.60
N PHE A 131 -8.74 10.38 12.38
CA PHE A 131 -8.52 10.54 13.81
C PHE A 131 -7.55 11.70 14.12
N CYS A 132 -6.39 11.74 13.46
CA CYS A 132 -5.40 12.80 13.64
C CYS A 132 -5.95 14.19 13.28
N VAL A 133 -6.65 14.31 12.15
CA VAL A 133 -7.20 15.60 11.72
C VAL A 133 -8.38 16.02 12.59
N PHE A 134 -9.24 15.10 13.01
CA PHE A 134 -10.32 15.39 13.95
C PHE A 134 -9.79 15.91 15.28
N MET A 135 -8.80 15.23 15.87
CA MET A 135 -8.14 15.67 17.11
C MET A 135 -7.51 17.06 16.98
N PHE A 136 -6.93 17.36 15.82
CA PHE A 136 -6.40 18.68 15.52
C PHE A 136 -7.53 19.73 15.48
N ILE A 137 -8.57 19.48 14.70
CA ILE A 137 -9.68 20.43 14.52
C ILE A 137 -10.45 20.66 15.83
N SER A 138 -10.76 19.61 16.60
CA SER A 138 -11.49 19.74 17.87
C SER A 138 -10.77 20.66 18.85
N LYS A 139 -9.42 20.61 18.90
CA LYS A 139 -8.65 21.51 19.77
C LYS A 139 -8.66 22.95 19.31
N VAL A 140 -8.64 23.16 17.99
CA VAL A 140 -8.80 24.49 17.39
C VAL A 140 -10.15 25.09 17.75
N PHE A 141 -11.24 24.32 17.62
CA PHE A 141 -12.59 24.79 17.97
C PHE A 141 -12.77 25.11 19.45
N ASN A 142 -12.13 24.37 20.35
CA ASN A 142 -12.21 24.61 21.79
C ASN A 142 -11.31 25.76 22.27
N ASN A 143 -10.66 26.50 21.36
CA ASN A 143 -9.65 27.53 21.68
C ASN A 143 -8.53 27.02 22.60
N GLU A 144 -8.23 25.72 22.55
CA GLU A 144 -7.11 25.14 23.28
C GLU A 144 -5.79 25.50 22.58
N ASN A 145 -4.75 25.81 23.36
CA ASN A 145 -3.44 26.12 22.81
C ASN A 145 -2.92 24.93 21.97
N PHE A 146 -2.44 25.20 20.75
CA PHE A 146 -1.83 24.17 19.87
C PHE A 146 -0.68 23.40 20.52
N LYS A 147 0.00 24.00 21.51
CA LYS A 147 1.03 23.35 22.34
C LYS A 147 0.51 22.13 23.13
N CYS A 148 -0.80 22.04 23.33
CA CYS A 148 -1.46 20.91 23.98
C CYS A 148 -1.62 19.70 23.04
N ILE A 149 -1.37 19.82 21.73
CA ILE A 149 -1.32 18.66 20.84
C ILE A 149 0.04 18.00 21.01
N PRO A 150 0.08 16.76 21.49
CA PRO A 150 1.35 16.12 21.75
C PRO A 150 2.04 15.79 20.42
N ILE A 151 3.36 16.01 20.37
CA ILE A 151 4.20 15.89 19.17
C ILE A 151 4.00 14.55 18.45
N HIS A 152 3.73 13.47 19.19
CA HIS A 152 3.50 12.15 18.62
C HIS A 152 2.33 12.11 17.60
N VAL A 153 1.29 12.95 17.76
CA VAL A 153 0.16 12.98 16.80
C VAL A 153 0.62 13.47 15.43
N TYR A 154 1.46 14.51 15.38
CA TYR A 154 2.02 14.99 14.12
C TYR A 154 2.95 13.97 13.47
N VAL A 155 3.82 13.34 14.27
CA VAL A 155 4.72 12.28 13.79
C VAL A 155 3.93 11.12 13.19
N ILE A 156 2.88 10.67 13.87
CA ILE A 156 1.99 9.60 13.40
C ILE A 156 1.29 10.01 12.10
N PHE A 157 0.77 11.23 12.02
CA PHE A 157 0.12 11.74 10.80
C PHE A 157 1.06 11.72 9.58
N PHE A 158 2.26 12.30 9.72
CA PHE A 158 3.23 12.33 8.62
C PHE A 158 3.73 10.92 8.26
N TYR A 159 3.86 10.04 9.24
CA TYR A 159 4.21 8.64 9.00
C TYR A 159 3.15 7.92 8.14
N PHE A 160 1.87 7.97 8.50
CA PHE A 160 0.81 7.30 7.72
C PHE A 160 0.61 7.93 6.33
N LEU A 161 0.73 9.25 6.24
CA LEU A 161 0.62 9.96 4.96
C LEU A 161 1.78 9.59 4.01
N SER A 162 3.02 9.67 4.49
CA SER A 162 4.20 9.32 3.67
C SER A 162 4.18 7.86 3.25
N LYS A 163 3.78 6.96 4.14
CA LYS A 163 3.58 5.53 3.87
C LYS A 163 2.62 5.29 2.70
N ALA A 164 1.44 5.91 2.72
CA ALA A 164 0.46 5.78 1.64
C ALA A 164 0.99 6.31 0.30
N ILE A 165 1.65 7.48 0.33
CA ILE A 165 2.26 8.09 -0.86
C ILE A 165 3.35 7.18 -1.45
N ILE A 166 4.23 6.62 -0.62
CA ILE A 166 5.32 5.74 -1.06
C ILE A 166 4.76 4.51 -1.77
N ILE A 167 3.81 3.80 -1.16
CA ILE A 167 3.23 2.59 -1.76
C ILE A 167 2.61 2.90 -3.13
N ILE A 168 1.79 3.96 -3.20
CA ILE A 168 1.11 4.39 -4.44
C ILE A 168 2.13 4.82 -5.51
N TYR A 169 3.15 5.57 -5.12
CA TYR A 169 4.21 6.03 -6.00
C TYR A 169 4.96 4.85 -6.65
N TYR A 170 5.38 3.85 -5.86
CA TYR A 170 6.10 2.70 -6.39
C TYR A 170 5.21 1.78 -7.24
N CYS A 171 3.95 1.57 -6.87
CA CYS A 171 2.96 0.86 -7.71
C CYS A 171 2.82 1.55 -9.08
N LYS A 172 2.67 2.88 -9.09
CA LYS A 172 2.52 3.67 -10.32
C LYS A 172 3.78 3.63 -11.18
N ILE A 173 4.95 3.77 -10.59
CA ILE A 173 6.22 3.72 -11.32
C ILE A 173 6.46 2.33 -11.91
N CYS A 174 6.26 1.27 -11.12
CA CYS A 174 6.45 -0.09 -11.60
C CYS A 174 5.54 -0.38 -12.80
N SER A 175 4.25 -0.06 -12.69
CA SER A 175 3.27 -0.18 -13.79
C SER A 175 3.67 0.66 -15.00
N SER A 176 4.13 1.89 -14.79
CA SER A 176 4.58 2.77 -15.87
C SER A 176 5.81 2.19 -16.60
N LYS A 177 6.79 1.63 -15.87
CA LYS A 177 7.97 1.00 -16.48
C LYS A 177 7.62 -0.26 -17.27
N ALA A 178 6.71 -1.08 -16.76
CA ALA A 178 6.23 -2.28 -17.45
C ALA A 178 5.46 -1.92 -18.74
N ASN A 179 4.55 -0.93 -18.66
CA ASN A 179 3.76 -0.50 -19.81
C ASN A 179 4.58 0.31 -20.83
N ARG A 180 5.69 0.95 -20.41
CA ARG A 180 6.62 1.64 -21.32
C ARG A 180 7.31 0.68 -22.29
N THR A 181 7.44 -0.60 -21.95
CA THR A 181 8.00 -1.63 -22.85
C THR A 181 7.23 -1.68 -24.17
N GLY A 182 5.89 -1.57 -24.16
CA GLY A 182 5.06 -1.53 -25.37
C GLY A 182 5.41 -0.38 -26.30
N VAL A 183 5.63 0.81 -25.75
CA VAL A 183 6.03 1.99 -26.55
C VAL A 183 7.40 1.77 -27.17
N LEU A 184 8.34 1.19 -26.43
CA LEU A 184 9.68 0.90 -26.96
C LEU A 184 9.62 -0.16 -28.07
N VAL A 185 8.85 -1.23 -27.89
CA VAL A 185 8.64 -2.26 -28.92
C VAL A 185 8.09 -1.66 -30.20
N HIS A 186 7.04 -0.82 -30.13
CA HIS A 186 6.51 -0.13 -31.30
C HIS A 186 7.52 0.79 -31.97
N GLN A 187 8.37 1.47 -31.19
CA GLN A 187 9.46 2.27 -31.75
C GLN A 187 10.46 1.40 -32.53
N VAL A 188 10.87 0.24 -31.97
CA VAL A 188 11.78 -0.69 -32.66
C VAL A 188 11.16 -1.27 -33.93
N LEU A 189 9.86 -1.58 -33.88
CA LEU A 189 9.10 -2.13 -35.00
C LEU A 189 9.13 -1.19 -36.22
N ARG A 190 9.03 0.12 -36.01
CA ARG A 190 9.09 1.14 -37.07
C ARG A 190 10.41 1.18 -37.83
N PHE A 191 11.53 0.82 -37.19
CA PHE A 191 12.87 0.88 -37.79
C PHE A 191 13.40 -0.50 -38.21
N THR A 192 12.64 -1.57 -37.99
CA THR A 192 13.09 -2.93 -38.32
C THR A 192 12.83 -3.24 -39.80
N ILE A 193 13.89 -3.62 -40.51
CA ILE A 193 13.84 -3.97 -41.95
C ILE A 193 13.70 -5.50 -42.15
N ASN A 194 14.05 -6.30 -41.13
CA ASN A 194 14.03 -7.76 -41.24
C ASN A 194 12.66 -8.34 -40.84
N GLU A 195 12.00 -9.01 -41.78
CA GLU A 195 10.65 -9.56 -41.60
C GLU A 195 10.52 -10.55 -40.44
N LYS A 196 11.49 -11.46 -40.23
CA LYS A 196 11.43 -12.44 -39.13
C LYS A 196 11.49 -11.78 -37.75
N ILE A 197 12.23 -10.68 -37.63
CA ILE A 197 12.30 -9.90 -36.38
C ILE A 197 11.03 -9.08 -36.21
N ARG A 198 10.49 -8.55 -37.31
CA ARG A 198 9.25 -7.81 -37.33
C ARG A 198 8.09 -8.66 -36.84
N GLU A 199 7.95 -9.89 -37.33
CA GLU A 199 6.95 -10.86 -36.87
C GLU A 199 7.01 -11.07 -35.34
N GLU A 200 8.20 -11.32 -34.78
CA GLU A 200 8.34 -11.48 -33.31
C GLU A 200 8.03 -10.19 -32.54
N LEU A 201 8.39 -9.02 -33.06
CA LEU A 201 8.06 -7.74 -32.44
C LEU A 201 6.57 -7.41 -32.53
N GLU A 202 5.89 -7.81 -33.60
CA GLU A 202 4.43 -7.70 -33.76
C GLU A 202 3.72 -8.60 -32.74
N LEU A 203 4.16 -9.85 -32.58
CA LEU A 203 3.66 -10.76 -31.54
C LEU A 203 3.89 -10.19 -30.14
N PHE A 204 5.09 -9.69 -29.86
CA PHE A 204 5.39 -9.09 -28.56
C PHE A 204 4.57 -7.81 -28.32
N SER A 205 4.37 -6.98 -29.35
CA SER A 205 3.50 -5.80 -29.27
C SER A 205 2.06 -6.17 -28.94
N LEU A 206 1.51 -7.19 -29.62
CA LEU A 206 0.18 -7.72 -29.34
C LEU A 206 0.08 -8.22 -27.89
N GLN A 207 1.08 -8.94 -27.40
CA GLN A 207 1.14 -9.38 -26.01
C GLN A 207 1.10 -8.21 -25.02
N LEU A 208 1.89 -7.17 -25.27
CA LEU A 208 1.97 -5.97 -24.42
C LEU A 208 0.67 -5.16 -24.42
N LEU A 209 -0.08 -5.19 -25.53
CA LEU A 209 -1.39 -4.56 -25.62
C LEU A 209 -2.42 -5.23 -24.68
N HIS A 210 -2.38 -6.57 -24.59
CA HIS A 210 -3.31 -7.35 -23.77
C HIS A 210 -2.88 -7.47 -22.30
N GLN A 211 -1.57 -7.39 -22.00
CA GLN A 211 -1.03 -7.54 -20.65
C GLN A 211 -0.66 -6.18 -20.02
N LYS A 212 -1.62 -5.25 -19.93
CA LYS A 212 -1.39 -3.99 -19.22
C LYS A 212 -1.21 -4.24 -17.72
N VAL A 213 -0.08 -3.80 -17.20
CA VAL A 213 0.24 -3.92 -15.78
C VAL A 213 -0.45 -2.80 -15.01
N GLN A 214 -1.24 -3.19 -14.01
CA GLN A 214 -1.87 -2.28 -13.05
C GLN A 214 -2.01 -3.01 -11.70
N PHE A 215 -1.55 -2.39 -10.62
CA PHE A 215 -1.74 -2.90 -9.27
C PHE A 215 -3.11 -2.46 -8.74
N THR A 216 -3.79 -3.34 -8.02
CA THR A 216 -5.16 -3.13 -7.55
C THR A 216 -5.35 -3.77 -6.17
N ALA A 217 -6.04 -3.10 -5.25
CA ALA A 217 -6.43 -3.72 -3.99
C ALA A 217 -7.69 -4.56 -4.20
N CYS A 218 -7.57 -5.90 -4.09
CA CYS A 218 -8.66 -6.88 -4.22
C CYS A 218 -9.51 -6.76 -5.50
N GLY A 219 -9.00 -6.09 -6.54
CA GLY A 219 -9.76 -5.77 -7.74
C GLY A 219 -10.80 -4.65 -7.57
N PHE A 220 -10.93 -4.04 -6.39
CA PHE A 220 -11.89 -2.95 -6.15
C PHE A 220 -11.46 -1.62 -6.77
N PHE A 221 -10.19 -1.25 -6.60
CA PHE A 221 -9.67 0.01 -7.11
C PHE A 221 -8.16 -0.07 -7.41
N PRO A 222 -7.66 0.78 -8.33
CA PRO A 222 -6.25 0.83 -8.68
C PRO A 222 -5.41 1.51 -7.60
N LEU A 223 -4.20 0.99 -7.38
CA LEU A 223 -3.20 1.57 -6.49
C LEU A 223 -2.39 2.66 -7.21
N ASP A 224 -3.06 3.76 -7.55
CA ASP A 224 -2.45 4.94 -8.16
C ASP A 224 -2.90 6.25 -7.48
N PHE A 225 -2.50 7.40 -8.03
CA PHE A 225 -2.79 8.70 -7.41
C PHE A 225 -4.29 9.00 -7.30
N THR A 226 -5.17 8.36 -8.08
CA THR A 226 -6.63 8.51 -7.94
C THR A 226 -7.13 8.01 -6.58
N LEU A 227 -6.45 7.01 -6.00
CA LEU A 227 -6.72 6.55 -4.64
C LEU A 227 -6.40 7.62 -3.60
N LEU A 228 -5.30 8.38 -3.74
CA LEU A 228 -5.01 9.48 -2.81
C LEU A 228 -6.08 10.56 -2.86
N TYR A 229 -6.54 10.95 -4.06
CA TYR A 229 -7.65 11.89 -4.19
C TYR A 229 -8.92 11.37 -3.49
N SER A 230 -9.22 10.08 -3.65
CA SER A 230 -10.37 9.43 -3.01
C SER A 230 -10.23 9.40 -1.49
N VAL A 231 -9.04 9.11 -0.96
CA VAL A 231 -8.75 9.12 0.49
C VAL A 231 -8.91 10.53 1.06
N VAL A 232 -8.39 11.56 0.38
CA VAL A 232 -8.55 12.95 0.82
C VAL A 232 -10.04 13.34 0.85
N GLY A 233 -10.80 13.00 -0.20
CA GLY A 233 -12.24 13.25 -0.24
C GLY A 233 -13.03 12.51 0.83
N ALA A 234 -12.66 11.27 1.13
CA ALA A 234 -13.27 10.50 2.22
C ALA A 234 -12.95 11.13 3.58
N VAL A 235 -11.68 11.47 3.84
CA VAL A 235 -11.25 12.15 5.07
C VAL A 235 -12.02 13.45 5.27
N THR A 236 -12.11 14.32 4.27
CA THR A 236 -12.86 15.58 4.38
C THR A 236 -14.33 15.35 4.67
N THR A 237 -14.97 14.39 3.99
CA THR A 237 -16.39 14.07 4.18
C THR A 237 -16.65 13.56 5.61
N TYR A 238 -15.86 12.60 6.09
CA TYR A 238 -16.00 12.09 7.45
C TYR A 238 -15.72 13.15 8.51
N LEU A 239 -14.75 14.04 8.28
CA LEU A 239 -14.48 15.16 9.18
C LEU A 239 -15.66 16.11 9.28
N VAL A 240 -16.30 16.49 8.16
CA VAL A 240 -17.50 17.35 8.20
C VAL A 240 -18.60 16.70 9.04
N ILE A 241 -18.85 15.41 8.85
CA ILE A 241 -19.84 14.65 9.61
C ILE A 241 -19.49 14.67 11.11
N LEU A 242 -18.25 14.35 11.48
CA LEU A 242 -17.80 14.32 12.87
C LEU A 242 -17.92 15.69 13.55
N LEU A 243 -17.59 16.78 12.83
CA LEU A 243 -17.70 18.13 13.34
C LEU A 243 -19.16 18.56 13.54
N GLN A 244 -20.06 18.18 12.63
CA GLN A 244 -21.49 18.43 12.78
C GLN A 244 -22.04 17.75 14.05
N PHE A 245 -21.67 16.49 14.28
CA PHE A 245 -22.06 15.78 15.50
C PHE A 245 -21.45 16.44 16.75
N GLN A 246 -20.19 16.85 16.71
CA GLN A 246 -19.56 17.53 17.84
C GLN A 246 -20.31 18.82 18.22
N GLN A 247 -20.74 19.63 17.25
CA GLN A 247 -21.49 20.86 17.53
C GLN A 247 -22.87 20.58 18.11
N GLN A 248 -23.56 19.52 17.67
CA GLN A 248 -24.87 19.12 18.22
C GLN A 248 -24.81 18.68 19.67
N PHE A 249 -23.69 18.10 20.13
CA PHE A 249 -23.52 17.70 21.54
C PHE A 249 -23.07 18.84 22.47
N VAL A 250 -22.65 19.98 21.92
CA VAL A 250 -22.18 21.16 22.68
C VAL A 250 -23.29 22.22 22.86
N LEU A 251 -24.38 22.13 22.08
CA LEU A 251 -25.62 22.90 22.26
C LEU A 251 -26.58 22.19 23.21
#